data_AF-A0A060N4R4-F1
#
_entry.id   AF-A0A060N4R4-F1
#
_cell.length_a   1.000
_cell.length_b   1.000
_cell.length_c   1.000
_cell.angle_alpha   90.00
_cell.angle_beta   90.00
_cell.angle_gamma   90.00
#
_symmetry.space_group_name_H-M   'P 1'
#
loop_
_entity.id
_entity.type
_entity.pdbx_description
1 polymer ?
#
loop_
_entity_poly.entity_id
_entity_poly.type
_entity_poly.pdbx_seq_one_letter_code
_entity_poly.pdbx_strand_id
1 'polypeptide(L)' 'MIKFICDCCGKEVNDKKDLNCIEFYSFKWEERKDISYKEVCEKCYDDFMLECGKAFEQLKDKQI' A
#
# COMPACT_ATOMS: atom_id res chain seq x y z
N MET A 1 -23.04 -4.19 -13.73
CA MET A 1 -21.97 -3.18 -13.55
C MET A 1 -21.04 -3.73 -12.48
N ILE A 2 -19.78 -3.98 -12.80
CA ILE A 2 -18.80 -4.46 -11.82
C ILE A 2 -18.37 -3.25 -10.99
N LYS A 3 -18.45 -3.33 -9.67
CA LYS A 3 -17.93 -2.31 -8.76
C LYS A 3 -16.60 -2.80 -8.18
N PHE A 4 -15.60 -1.93 -8.14
CA PHE A 4 -14.30 -2.24 -7.52
C PHE A 4 -14.26 -1.61 -6.13
N ILE A 5 -13.68 -2.31 -5.16
CA ILE A 5 -13.71 -1.91 -3.75
C ILE A 5 -12.28 -1.69 -3.28
N CYS A 6 -12.03 -0.53 -2.66
CA CYS A 6 -10.77 -0.26 -2.00
C CYS A 6 -10.55 -1.23 -0.83
N ASP A 7 -9.42 -1.94 -0.84
CA ASP A 7 -9.05 -2.91 0.20
C ASP A 7 -8.84 -2.28 1.59
N CYS A 8 -8.58 -0.97 1.65
CA CYS A 8 -8.28 -0.26 2.89
C CYS A 8 -9.54 0.32 3.56
N CYS A 9 -10.37 1.06 2.81
CA CYS A 9 -11.50 1.80 3.36
C CYS A 9 -12.88 1.30 2.89
N GLY A 10 -12.93 0.31 2.01
CA GLY A 10 -14.19 -0.23 1.47
C GLY A 10 -14.91 0.70 0.49
N LYS A 11 -14.29 1.81 0.08
CA LYS A 11 -14.87 2.73 -0.91
C LYS A 11 -15.07 2.02 -2.25
N GLU A 12 -16.27 2.12 -2.79
CA GLU A 12 -16.59 1.65 -4.14
C GLU A 12 -16.10 2.67 -5.19
N VAL A 13 -15.48 2.17 -6.26
CA VAL A 13 -15.12 2.95 -7.45
C VAL A 13 -15.68 2.29 -8.71
N ASN A 14 -15.89 3.11 -9.75
CA ASN A 14 -16.58 2.69 -10.96
C ASN A 14 -15.63 2.07 -12.00
N ASP A 15 -14.35 2.42 -11.96
CA ASP A 15 -13.34 1.92 -12.88
C ASP A 15 -12.15 1.37 -12.10
N LYS A 16 -11.58 0.26 -12.59
CA LYS A 16 -10.40 -0.37 -11.97
C LYS A 16 -9.21 0.59 -11.95
N LYS A 17 -9.09 1.46 -12.95
CA LYS A 17 -8.00 2.45 -13.04
C LYS A 17 -8.01 3.48 -11.90
N ASP A 18 -9.13 3.59 -11.18
CA ASP A 18 -9.28 4.49 -10.04
C ASP A 18 -8.72 3.87 -8.73
N LEU A 19 -8.23 2.62 -8.79
CA LEU A 19 -7.47 1.97 -7.73
C LEU A 19 -5.97 1.99 -8.03
N ASN A 20 -5.18 2.27 -7.00
CA ASN A 20 -3.73 2.16 -6.98
C ASN A 20 -3.31 0.83 -6.35
N CYS A 21 -2.19 0.28 -6.78
CA CYS A 21 -1.66 -0.98 -6.26
C CYS A 21 -0.51 -0.71 -5.28
N ILE A 22 -0.59 -1.28 -4.08
CA ILE A 22 0.50 -1.28 -3.10
C ILE A 22 1.07 -2.70 -3.01
N GLU A 23 2.39 -2.82 -3.21
CA GLU A 23 3.12 -4.06 -3.09
C GLU A 23 3.75 -4.20 -1.70
N PHE A 24 3.51 -5.32 -1.03
CA PHE A 24 4.10 -5.65 0.27
C PHE A 24 5.02 -6.85 0.13
N TYR A 25 6.30 -6.62 0.45
CA TYR A 25 7.32 -7.66 0.49
C TYR A 25 7.45 -8.17 1.92
N SER A 26 7.11 -9.45 2.13
CA SER A 26 7.43 -10.11 3.40
C SER A 26 8.65 -11.03 3.22
N PHE A 27 9.64 -10.83 4.08
CA PHE A 27 10.78 -11.73 4.19
C PHE A 27 10.46 -12.74 5.29
N LYS A 28 10.02 -13.94 4.90
CA LYS A 28 10.10 -15.10 5.80
C LYS A 28 11.55 -15.56 5.80
N TRP A 29 12.08 -15.89 6.98
CA TRP A 29 13.45 -16.36 7.18
C TRP A 29 13.79 -17.61 6.34
N GLU A 30 12.79 -18.32 5.84
CA GLU A 30 12.91 -19.45 4.91
C GLU A 30 12.61 -19.01 3.47
N GLU A 31 13.56 -18.30 2.84
CA GLU A 31 13.82 -18.14 1.39
C GLU A 31 12.69 -17.79 0.39
N ARG A 32 11.41 -17.78 0.77
CA ARG A 32 10.29 -17.38 -0.09
C ARG A 32 9.87 -15.95 0.21
N LYS A 33 10.11 -15.07 -0.77
CA LYS A 33 9.45 -13.76 -0.84
C LYS A 33 7.98 -13.99 -1.12
N ASP A 34 7.14 -13.79 -0.11
CA ASP A 34 5.69 -13.70 -0.31
C ASP A 34 5.41 -12.24 -0.68
N ILE A 35 4.93 -12.02 -1.91
CA ILE A 35 4.54 -10.71 -2.42
C ILE A 35 3.02 -10.66 -2.36
N SER A 36 2.51 -9.77 -1.53
CA SER A 36 1.07 -9.49 -1.47
C SER A 36 0.78 -8.11 -2.03
N TYR A 37 -0.38 -7.98 -2.67
CA TYR A 37 -0.82 -6.75 -3.31
C TYR A 37 -2.13 -6.28 -2.67
N LYS A 38 -2.30 -4.96 -2.57
CA LYS A 38 -3.56 -4.33 -2.17
C LYS A 38 -3.97 -3.27 -3.18
N GLU A 39 -5.23 -3.32 -3.62
CA GLU A 39 -5.81 -2.32 -4.52
C GLU A 39 -6.59 -1.30 -3.69
N VAL A 40 -6.13 -0.04 -3.67
CA VAL A 40 -6.66 1.01 -2.78
C VAL A 40 -7.03 2.27 -3.56
N CYS A 41 -8.00 3.04 -3.07
CA CYS A 41 -8.33 4.31 -3.70
C CYS A 41 -7.19 5.34 -3.54
N GLU A 42 -7.16 6.36 -4.40
CA GLU A 42 -6.17 7.45 -4.39
C GLU A 42 -5.88 8.02 -3.00
N LYS A 43 -6.92 8.38 -2.24
CA LYS A 43 -6.74 8.90 -0.88
C LYS A 43 -5.98 7.93 0.05
N CYS A 44 -6.33 6.65 0.04
CA CYS A 44 -5.65 5.66 0.88
C CYS A 44 -4.22 5.40 0.42
N TYR A 45 -3.95 5.54 -0.88
CA TYR A 45 -2.60 5.46 -1.43
C TYR A 45 -1.73 6.63 -0.97
N ASP A 46 -2.26 7.86 -1.07
CA ASP A 46 -1.54 9.07 -0.63
C ASP A 46 -1.24 9.05 0.87
N ASP A 47 -2.23 8.66 1.68
CA ASP A 47 -2.07 8.50 3.12
C ASP A 47 -0.96 7.47 3.44
N PHE A 48 -0.93 6.33 2.73
CA PHE A 48 0.13 5.33 2.88
C PHE A 48 1.51 5.87 2.51
N MET A 49 1.65 6.53 1.36
CA MET A 49 2.93 7.09 0.91
C MET A 49 3.46 8.16 1.85
N LEU A 50 2.57 8.98 2.43
CA LEU A 50 2.93 9.98 3.43
C LEU A 50 3.49 9.33 4.70
N GLU A 51 2.85 8.28 5.22
CA GLU A 51 3.32 7.55 6.40
C GLU A 51 4.66 6.83 6.13
N CYS A 52 4.83 6.23 4.95
CA CYS A 52 6.12 5.66 4.54
C CYS A 52 7.23 6.71 4.50
N GLY A 53 6.95 7.91 3.96
CA GLY A 53 7.89 9.03 3.96
C GLY A 53 8.32 9.43 5.37
N LYS A 54 7.36 9.57 6.31
CA LYS A 54 7.65 9.87 7.71
C LYS A 54 8.50 8.79 8.37
N ALA A 55 8.18 7.52 8.14
CA ALA A 55 8.94 6.40 8.69
C ALA A 55 10.37 6.37 8.15
N PHE A 56 10.56 6.66 6.87
CA PHE A 56 11.87 6.73 6.24
C PHE A 56 12.75 7.85 6.83
N GLU A 57 12.21 9.05 7.02
CA GLU A 57 12.95 10.14 7.66
C GLU A 57 13.34 9.80 9.12
N GLN A 58 12.44 9.18 9.89
CA GLN A 58 12.76 8.72 11.25
C GLN A 58 13.88 7.66 11.30
N LEU A 59 14.03 6.85 10.26
CA LEU A 59 15.12 5.87 10.18
C LEU A 59 16.45 6.52 9.83
N LYS A 60 16.46 7.60 9.03
CA LYS A 60 17.68 8.38 8.75
C LYS A 60 18.24 9.01 10.03
N ASP A 61 17.37 9.60 10.84
CA ASP A 61 17.79 10.28 12.08
C ASP A 61 18.35 9.33 13.15
N LYS A 62 18.14 8.02 13.00
CA LYS A 62 18.61 6.97 13.93
C LYS A 62 19.93 6.30 13.53
N GLN A 63 20.51 6.63 12.37
CA GLN A 63 21.87 6.22 12.03
C GLN A 63 22.87 7.23 12.64
N ILE A 64 23.16 7.08 13.94
CA ILE A 64 24.29 7.69 14.66
C ILE A 64 25.15 6.57 15.23
#